data_AF-A0AAD7X1L6-F1
#
_entry.id   AF-A0AAD7X1L6-F1
#
_cell.length_a   1.000
_cell.length_b   1.000
_cell.length_c   1.000
_cell.angle_alpha   90.00
_cell.angle_beta   90.00
_cell.angle_gamma   90.00
#
_symmetry.space_group_name_H-M   'P 1'
#
loop_
_entity.id
_entity.type
_entity.pdbx_description
1 polymer ?
#
loop_
_entity_poly.entity_id
_entity_poly.type
_entity_poly.pdbx_seq_one_letter_code
_entity_poly.pdbx_strand_id
1 'polypeptide(L)'
;MYYKFSGFTQRLTGSLPSTAYSPQGLKPSVPVEPPPMIFATPTKVVSEAGSVVDYMGVSKVHDLQKFFQVSDGVPVHLKRGLPDKLLYRTTMALTIGGTLYCLVALYIAAHPRK
;
A
#
# COMPACT_ATOMS: atom_id res chain seq x y z
N MET A 1 27.98 8.76 14.58
CA MET A 1 26.64 8.37 15.08
C MET A 1 25.71 8.27 13.89
N TYR A 2 24.85 7.25 13.80
CA TYR A 2 23.96 7.04 12.66
C TYR A 2 22.51 7.34 13.07
N TYR A 3 21.74 7.95 12.18
CA TYR A 3 20.38 8.40 12.46
C TYR A 3 19.41 7.98 11.35
N LYS A 4 18.17 7.67 11.71
CA LYS A 4 17.07 7.37 10.79
C LYS A 4 15.92 8.33 11.04
N PHE A 5 15.31 8.84 9.97
CA PHE A 5 14.10 9.65 10.04
C PHE A 5 12.88 8.76 10.27
N SER A 6 12.14 9.03 11.35
CA SER A 6 10.87 8.35 11.64
C SER A 6 9.72 9.08 10.94
N GLY A 7 9.08 8.43 9.96
CA GLY A 7 7.91 8.99 9.27
C GLY A 7 6.70 9.19 10.17
N PHE A 8 6.61 8.47 11.29
CA PHE A 8 5.51 8.56 12.25
C PHE A 8 5.68 9.72 13.23
N THR A 9 6.89 9.89 13.77
CA THR A 9 7.18 10.94 14.77
C THR A 9 7.78 12.20 14.17
N GLN A 10 8.15 12.17 12.89
CA GLN A 10 8.87 13.23 12.18
C GLN A 10 10.17 13.68 12.87
N ARG A 11 10.81 12.79 13.65
CA ARG A 11 12.07 13.07 14.37
C ARG A 11 13.17 12.12 13.93
N LEU A 12 14.41 12.58 14.08
CA LEU A 12 15.61 11.77 13.88
C LEU A 12 15.87 10.93 15.13
N THR A 13 15.91 9.61 14.97
CA THR A 13 16.23 8.66 16.03
C THR A 13 17.57 7.99 15.76
N GLY A 14 18.35 7.70 16.82
CA GLY A 14 19.59 6.92 16.69
C GLY A 14 19.32 5.55 16.08
N SER A 15 20.17 5.11 15.17
CA SER A 15 19.98 3.88 14.39
C SER A 15 21.29 3.17 14.11
N LEU A 16 21.23 1.92 13.65
CA LEU A 16 22.40 1.17 13.18
C LEU A 16 22.81 1.67 11.78
N PRO A 17 24.10 1.56 11.40
CA PRO A 17 24.57 2.01 10.09
C PRO A 17 23.74 1.44 8.93
N SER A 18 23.45 0.14 8.97
CA SER A 18 22.66 -0.56 7.94
C SER A 18 21.26 0.05 7.73
N THR A 19 20.64 0.55 8.80
CA THR A 19 19.31 1.16 8.75
C THR A 19 19.33 2.65 8.40
N ALA A 20 20.44 3.35 8.62
CA ALA A 20 20.60 4.76 8.27
C ALA A 20 20.80 4.95 6.75
N TYR A 21 21.48 4.01 6.09
CA TYR A 21 21.73 4.07 4.65
C TYR A 21 20.55 3.61 3.77
N SER A 22 19.44 3.13 4.35
CA SER A 22 18.24 2.68 3.63
C SER A 22 16.97 3.35 4.19
N PRO A 23 16.73 4.63 3.85
CA PRO A 23 15.71 5.45 4.51
C PRO A 23 14.26 4.99 4.28
N GLN A 24 13.99 4.17 3.27
CA GLN A 24 12.62 3.81 2.83
C GLN A 24 12.38 2.29 2.73
N GLY A 25 13.29 1.45 3.24
CA GLY A 25 13.12 -0.01 3.17
C GLY A 25 13.14 -0.57 1.74
N LEU A 26 13.48 0.24 0.73
CA LEU A 26 13.91 -0.23 -0.58
C LEU A 26 15.19 -1.03 -0.36
N LYS A 27 15.05 -2.34 -0.22
CA LYS A 27 16.21 -3.23 -0.24
C LYS A 27 16.84 -3.10 -1.62
N PRO A 28 18.18 -2.98 -1.74
CA PRO A 28 18.85 -3.35 -2.96
C PRO A 28 18.27 -4.70 -3.35
N SER A 29 17.65 -4.78 -4.53
CA SER A 29 17.18 -6.05 -5.07
C SER A 29 18.31 -7.05 -4.88
N VAL A 30 18.01 -8.19 -4.26
CA VAL A 30 18.91 -9.34 -4.23
C VAL A 30 19.54 -9.42 -5.62
N PRO A 31 20.89 -9.43 -5.75
CA PRO A 31 21.50 -9.66 -7.04
C PRO A 31 20.86 -10.94 -7.59
N VAL A 32 20.21 -10.86 -8.75
CA VAL A 32 19.83 -12.06 -9.50
C VAL A 32 21.09 -12.90 -9.56
N GLU A 33 21.04 -14.04 -8.88
CA GLU A 33 22.17 -14.91 -8.59
C GLU A 33 23.01 -15.12 -9.86
N PRO A 34 24.24 -14.57 -9.95
CA PRO A 34 25.15 -15.00 -10.99
C PRO A 34 25.56 -16.44 -10.67
N PRO A 35 25.62 -17.32 -11.69
CA PRO A 35 25.74 -18.76 -11.51
C PRO A 35 26.99 -19.15 -10.69
N PRO A 36 26.95 -20.31 -10.01
CA PRO A 36 27.93 -20.68 -9.00
C PRO A 36 29.32 -20.84 -9.61
N MET A 37 30.34 -20.26 -8.98
CA MET A 37 31.72 -20.58 -9.32
C MET A 37 32.63 -20.69 -8.09
N ILE A 38 32.82 -21.96 -7.68
CA ILE A 38 34.07 -22.61 -7.23
C ILE A 38 34.70 -22.21 -5.85
N PHE A 39 34.44 -23.11 -4.89
CA PHE A 39 35.36 -23.89 -4.02
C PHE A 39 36.39 -23.29 -3.05
N ALA A 40 36.49 -21.99 -2.78
CA ALA A 40 37.39 -21.56 -1.69
C ALA A 40 37.13 -20.17 -1.09
N THR A 41 36.02 -19.94 -0.39
CA THR A 41 35.98 -18.90 0.68
C THR A 41 34.98 -19.27 1.79
N PRO A 42 35.37 -19.25 3.07
CA PRO A 42 34.43 -19.43 4.16
C PRO A 42 33.73 -18.09 4.43
N THR A 43 32.64 -17.85 3.72
CA THR A 43 31.79 -16.69 4.03
C THR A 43 30.85 -17.07 5.16
N LYS A 44 31.15 -16.59 6.37
CA LYS A 44 30.31 -16.74 7.56
C LYS A 44 28.92 -16.18 7.26
N VAL A 45 27.93 -17.07 7.14
CA VAL A 45 26.53 -16.71 6.97
C VAL A 45 26.04 -16.10 8.28
N VAL A 46 26.01 -14.76 8.36
CA VAL A 46 25.38 -14.06 9.48
C VAL A 46 23.87 -14.18 9.29
N SER A 47 23.35 -15.25 9.87
CA SER A 47 21.93 -15.54 10.07
C SER A 47 21.33 -14.56 11.07
N GLU A 48 21.25 -13.29 10.71
CA GLU A 48 20.57 -12.23 11.47
C GLU A 48 19.63 -11.41 10.58
N ALA A 49 19.24 -11.96 9.43
CA ALA A 49 18.18 -11.39 8.60
C ALA A 49 16.80 -11.96 8.95
N GLY A 50 16.73 -13.06 9.70
CA GLY A 50 15.48 -13.80 9.96
C GLY A 50 14.48 -13.08 10.86
N SER A 51 14.95 -12.29 11.84
CA SER A 51 14.06 -11.66 12.84
C SER A 51 13.42 -10.34 12.37
N VAL A 52 13.96 -9.69 11.34
CA VAL A 52 13.46 -8.38 10.85
C VAL A 52 12.46 -8.54 9.70
N VAL A 53 12.36 -9.73 9.08
CA VAL A 53 11.42 -9.98 7.97
C VAL A 53 9.97 -10.00 8.46
N ASP A 54 9.73 -10.46 9.69
CA ASP A 54 8.38 -10.61 10.23
C ASP A 54 7.68 -9.29 10.56
N TYR A 55 8.42 -8.19 10.74
CA TYR A 55 7.83 -6.91 11.14
C TYR A 55 7.27 -6.08 9.98
N MET A 56 7.66 -6.37 8.74
CA MET A 56 7.26 -5.60 7.55
C MET A 56 6.36 -6.38 6.57
N GLY A 57 6.06 -7.64 6.88
CA GLY A 57 5.26 -8.52 6.04
C GLY A 57 5.92 -8.84 4.69
N VAL A 58 5.56 -9.98 4.11
CA VAL A 58 6.00 -10.32 2.75
C VAL A 58 5.36 -9.35 1.75
N SER A 59 6.14 -8.88 0.77
CA SER A 59 5.66 -7.98 -0.27
C SER A 59 4.59 -8.65 -1.14
N LYS A 60 3.34 -8.19 -1.02
CA LYS A 60 2.19 -8.69 -1.81
C LYS A 60 2.00 -7.97 -3.15
N VAL A 61 2.91 -7.07 -3.52
CA VAL A 61 2.79 -6.22 -4.72
C VAL A 61 2.70 -7.07 -5.98
N HIS A 62 3.55 -8.09 -6.10
CA HIS A 62 3.54 -8.97 -7.27
C HIS A 62 2.20 -9.71 -7.41
N ASP A 63 1.64 -10.21 -6.31
CA ASP A 63 0.37 -10.95 -6.32
C ASP A 63 -0.80 -10.03 -6.70
N LEU A 64 -0.80 -8.79 -6.19
CA LEU A 64 -1.79 -7.79 -6.56
C LEU A 64 -1.65 -7.38 -8.03
N GLN A 65 -0.43 -7.19 -8.54
CA GLN A 65 -0.19 -6.90 -9.95
C GLN A 65 -0.76 -8.00 -10.85
N LYS A 66 -0.46 -9.27 -10.55
CA LYS A 66 -1.02 -10.42 -11.25
C LYS A 66 -2.55 -10.37 -11.23
N PHE A 67 -3.17 -10.14 -10.07
CA PHE A 67 -4.62 -10.10 -9.91
C PHE A 67 -5.29 -8.96 -10.71
N PHE A 68 -4.76 -7.73 -10.63
CA PHE A 68 -5.37 -6.58 -11.31
C PHE A 68 -5.09 -6.56 -12.82
N GLN A 69 -4.03 -7.22 -13.29
CA GLN A 69 -3.66 -7.27 -14.70
C GLN A 69 -4.32 -8.42 -15.49
N VAL A 70 -5.06 -9.34 -14.84
CA VAL A 70 -5.79 -10.40 -15.55
C VAL A 70 -6.81 -9.79 -16.52
N SER A 71 -6.83 -10.27 -17.76
CA SER A 71 -7.70 -9.79 -18.85
C SER A 71 -9.12 -10.38 -18.78
N ASP A 72 -9.85 -10.10 -17.70
CA ASP A 72 -11.22 -10.63 -17.48
C ASP A 72 -12.34 -9.72 -18.04
N GLY A 73 -11.99 -8.56 -18.61
CA GLY A 73 -12.95 -7.54 -19.05
C GLY A 73 -13.69 -6.80 -17.93
N VAL A 74 -13.44 -7.14 -16.66
CA VAL A 74 -14.03 -6.46 -15.50
C VAL A 74 -13.37 -5.07 -15.31
N PRO A 75 -14.15 -3.99 -15.18
CA PRO A 75 -13.59 -2.66 -14.97
C PRO A 75 -12.88 -2.56 -13.61
N VAL A 76 -11.82 -1.73 -13.55
CA VAL A 76 -10.92 -1.65 -12.39
C VAL A 76 -11.64 -1.36 -11.06
N HIS A 77 -12.70 -0.55 -11.08
CA HIS A 77 -13.47 -0.16 -9.88
C HIS A 77 -14.39 -1.28 -9.35
N LEU A 78 -14.51 -2.42 -10.04
CA LEU A 78 -15.25 -3.61 -9.60
C LEU A 78 -14.36 -4.87 -9.53
N LYS A 79 -13.05 -4.72 -9.73
CA LYS A 79 -12.12 -5.83 -9.97
C LYS A 79 -11.98 -6.75 -8.75
N ARG A 80 -12.20 -6.24 -7.53
CA ARG A 80 -12.16 -7.01 -6.29
C ARG A 80 -13.48 -7.71 -5.96
N GLY A 81 -14.50 -7.57 -6.81
CA GLY A 81 -15.74 -8.32 -6.75
C GLY A 81 -16.79 -7.72 -5.81
N LEU A 82 -17.27 -8.52 -4.84
CA LEU A 82 -18.38 -8.14 -3.95
C LEU A 82 -18.17 -6.87 -3.13
N PRO A 83 -17.02 -6.62 -2.47
CA PRO A 83 -16.84 -5.41 -1.68
C PRO A 83 -16.94 -4.15 -2.55
N ASP A 84 -16.33 -4.18 -3.73
CA ASP A 84 -16.37 -3.07 -4.69
C ASP A 84 -17.79 -2.80 -5.19
N LYS A 85 -18.54 -3.86 -5.54
CA LYS A 85 -19.93 -3.74 -6.00
C LYS A 85 -20.85 -3.19 -4.92
N LEU A 86 -20.70 -3.65 -3.67
CA LEU A 86 -21.52 -3.16 -2.56
C LEU A 86 -21.22 -1.68 -2.31
N LEU A 87 -19.93 -1.32 -2.23
CA LEU A 87 -19.50 0.06 -2.02
C LEU A 87 -19.99 0.97 -3.14
N TYR A 88 -19.85 0.56 -4.41
CA TYR A 88 -20.35 1.32 -5.55
C TYR A 88 -21.86 1.58 -5.44
N ARG A 89 -22.66 0.54 -5.16
CA ARG A 89 -24.12 0.67 -5.10
C ARG A 89 -24.58 1.54 -3.95
N THR A 90 -23.95 1.45 -2.77
CA THR A 90 -24.33 2.28 -1.62
C THR A 90 -23.92 3.73 -1.84
N THR A 91 -22.73 4.01 -2.38
CA THR A 91 -22.31 5.37 -2.72
C THR A 91 -23.21 5.99 -3.81
N MET A 92 -23.58 5.22 -4.83
CA MET A 92 -24.51 5.67 -5.87
C MET A 92 -25.89 5.99 -5.28
N ALA A 93 -26.42 5.12 -4.42
CA ALA A 93 -27.70 5.36 -3.75
C ALA A 93 -27.65 6.60 -2.86
N LEU A 94 -26.56 6.78 -2.10
CA LEU A 94 -26.38 7.95 -1.23
C LEU A 94 -26.28 9.26 -2.02
N THR A 95 -25.55 9.26 -3.14
CA THR A 95 -25.39 10.46 -3.99
C THR A 95 -26.68 10.84 -4.70
N ILE A 96 -27.44 9.86 -5.22
CA ILE A 96 -28.77 10.10 -5.80
C ILE A 96 -29.74 10.58 -4.71
N GLY A 97 -29.77 9.93 -3.55
CA GLY A 97 -30.61 10.35 -2.43
C GLY A 97 -30.26 11.75 -1.94
N GLY A 98 -28.97 12.05 -1.79
CA GLY A 98 -28.47 13.35 -1.38
C GLY A 98 -28.79 14.46 -2.39
N THR A 99 -28.68 14.19 -3.69
CA THR A 99 -29.05 15.17 -4.73
C THR A 99 -30.55 15.47 -4.72
N LEU A 100 -31.41 14.45 -4.58
CA LEU A 100 -32.85 14.66 -4.42
C LEU A 100 -33.17 15.47 -3.16
N TYR A 101 -32.51 15.16 -2.05
CA TYR A 101 -32.65 15.92 -0.81
C TYR A 101 -32.25 17.38 -0.98
N CYS A 102 -31.11 17.65 -1.63
CA CYS A 102 -30.67 19.00 -1.94
C CYS A 102 -31.69 19.76 -2.79
N LEU A 103 -32.31 19.12 -3.79
CA LEU A 103 -33.34 19.75 -4.61
C LEU A 103 -34.59 20.12 -3.79
N VAL A 104 -35.04 19.23 -2.89
CA VAL A 104 -36.16 19.51 -1.99
C VAL A 104 -35.82 20.65 -1.03
N ALA A 105 -34.61 20.62 -0.44
CA ALA A 105 -34.14 21.68 0.45
C ALA A 105 -34.07 23.02 -0.27
N LEU A 106 -33.54 23.05 -1.50
CA LEU A 106 -33.50 24.25 -2.35
C LEU A 106 -34.91 24.75 -2.68
N TYR A 107 -35.84 23.87 -3.01
CA TYR A 107 -37.23 24.23 -3.29
C TYR A 107 -37.89 24.92 -2.07
N ILE A 108 -37.72 24.35 -0.88
CA ILE A 108 -38.24 24.93 0.36
C ILE A 108 -37.57 26.27 0.65
N ALA A 109 -36.24 26.36 0.49
CA ALA A 109 -35.48 27.58 0.73
C ALA A 109 -35.82 28.70 -0.26
N ALA A 110 -36.21 28.36 -1.49
CA ALA A 110 -36.61 29.33 -2.51
C ALA A 110 -37.96 30.01 -2.21
N HIS A 111 -38.79 29.42 -1.34
CA HIS A 111 -40.05 30.02 -0.92
C HIS A 111 -39.82 30.95 0.28
N PRO A 112 -40.25 32.22 0.20
CA PRO A 112 -40.13 33.14 1.34
C PRO A 112 -41.00 32.64 2.49
N ARG A 113 -40.40 32.52 3.66
CA ARG A 113 -41.12 32.22 4.89
C ARG A 113 -41.56 33.55 5.51
N LYS A 114 -42.84 33.64 5.87
CA LYS A 114 -43.38 34.79 6.60
C LYS A 114 -42.82 34.85 8.02
#